data_AF-A0A0J7IWX7-F1
#
_entry.id   AF-A0A0J7IWX7-F1
#
_cell.length_a   1.000
_cell.length_b   1.000
_cell.length_c   1.000
_cell.angle_alpha   90.00
_cell.angle_beta   90.00
_cell.angle_gamma   90.00
#
_symmetry.space_group_name_H-M   'P 1'
#
loop_
_entity.id
_entity.type
_entity.pdbx_description
1 polymer ?
#
loop_
_entity_poly.entity_id
_entity_poly.type
_entity_poly.pdbx_seq_one_letter_code
_entity_poly.pdbx_strand_id
1 'polypeptide(L)'
;MSKDIFKDTPDLQEYFETSDGQRFYKEDLAKNHARSLEDKSVATVYRDQEIEATKETAKEIIAKIPEMDLQTAKEYLEAENSDDPRKSVVKALIKRIAELETPKD
;
A
#
# COMPACT_ATOMS: atom_id res chain seq x y z
N MET A 1 -18.94 24.49 1.26
CA MET A 1 -17.50 24.41 1.58
C MET A 1 -17.26 23.05 2.22
N SER A 2 -16.73 22.09 1.46
CA SER A 2 -16.42 20.77 1.99
C SER A 2 -15.23 20.92 2.95
N LYS A 3 -15.50 20.90 4.25
CA LYS A 3 -14.46 20.85 5.29
C LYS A 3 -13.78 19.50 5.14
N ASP A 4 -12.59 19.55 4.57
CA ASP A 4 -11.72 18.42 4.34
C ASP A 4 -11.05 18.10 5.69
N ILE A 5 -11.66 17.18 6.44
CA ILE A 5 -11.29 16.87 7.83
C ILE A 5 -9.83 16.42 7.96
N PHE A 6 -9.28 15.88 6.87
CA PHE A 6 -7.88 15.49 6.75
C PHE A 6 -6.92 16.68 6.67
N LYS A 7 -7.39 17.86 6.24
CA LYS A 7 -6.58 19.10 6.27
C LYS A 7 -6.49 19.67 7.68
N ASP A 8 -7.59 19.63 8.43
CA ASP A 8 -7.65 20.15 9.79
C ASP A 8 -6.99 19.20 10.80
N THR A 9 -6.94 17.91 10.47
CA THR A 9 -6.42 16.84 11.34
C THR A 9 -5.43 15.95 10.56
N PRO A 10 -4.17 16.39 10.42
CA PRO A 10 -3.19 15.72 9.57
C PRO A 10 -2.75 14.33 10.07
N ASP A 11 -3.07 13.95 11.31
CA ASP A 11 -2.79 12.60 11.85
C ASP A 11 -3.97 11.64 11.68
N LEU A 12 -5.11 12.12 11.16
CA LEU A 12 -6.31 11.31 10.99
C LEU A 12 -6.17 10.40 9.78
N GLN A 13 -6.16 9.08 10.02
CA GLN A 13 -6.03 8.06 8.98
C GLN A 13 -7.38 7.69 8.36
N GLU A 14 -8.44 7.68 9.16
CA GLU A 14 -9.79 7.31 8.75
C GLU A 14 -10.83 8.08 9.57
N TYR A 15 -12.02 8.23 9.02
CA TYR A 15 -13.20 8.67 9.75
C TYR A 15 -14.43 7.87 9.32
N PHE A 16 -15.47 7.93 10.13
CA PHE A 16 -16.73 7.21 9.91
C PHE A 16 -17.84 8.21 9.68
N GLU A 17 -18.54 8.10 8.56
CA GLU A 17 -19.68 8.95 8.19
C GLU A 17 -20.99 8.15 8.30
N THR A 18 -21.97 8.70 9.00
CA THR A 18 -23.31 8.13 9.08
C THR A 18 -24.20 8.64 7.94
N SER A 19 -25.32 7.97 7.69
CA SER A 19 -26.27 8.29 6.61
C SER A 19 -26.85 9.72 6.65
N ASP A 20 -26.83 10.37 7.82
CA ASP A 20 -27.22 11.77 8.02
C ASP A 20 -26.08 12.78 7.73
N GLY A 21 -24.91 12.30 7.30
CA GLY A 21 -23.72 13.11 7.00
C GLY A 21 -22.89 13.49 8.22
N GLN A 22 -23.18 12.94 9.41
CA GLN A 22 -22.38 13.18 10.60
C GLN A 22 -21.10 12.34 10.60
N ARG A 23 -19.97 12.97 10.95
CA ARG A 23 -18.64 12.35 10.92
C ARG A 23 -18.09 12.09 12.31
N PHE A 24 -17.44 10.95 12.49
CA PHE A 24 -16.87 10.50 13.75
C PHE A 24 -15.45 9.96 13.56
N TYR A 25 -14.58 10.18 14.54
CA TYR A 25 -13.22 9.62 14.55
C TYR A 25 -13.15 8.18 15.07
N LYS A 26 -14.25 7.66 15.62
CA LYS A 26 -14.33 6.30 16.17
C LYS A 26 -15.58 5.61 15.63
N GLU A 27 -15.41 4.39 15.16
CA GLU A 27 -16.49 3.58 14.60
C GLU A 27 -17.63 3.37 15.63
N ASP A 28 -17.28 3.10 16.90
CA ASP A 28 -18.28 2.86 17.95
C ASP A 28 -19.22 4.05 18.18
N LEU A 29 -18.70 5.27 18.02
CA LEU A 29 -19.52 6.48 18.14
C LEU A 29 -20.45 6.63 16.94
N ALA A 30 -19.95 6.37 15.72
CA ALA A 30 -20.76 6.36 14.51
C ALA A 30 -21.86 5.29 14.57
N LYS A 31 -21.53 4.07 15.00
CA LYS A 31 -22.50 2.97 15.17
C LYS A 31 -23.55 3.30 16.21
N ASN A 32 -23.17 3.91 17.33
CA ASN A 32 -24.14 4.31 18.35
C ASN A 32 -25.09 5.40 17.85
N HIS A 33 -24.58 6.33 17.06
CA HIS A 33 -25.39 7.38 16.43
C HIS A 33 -26.33 6.81 15.36
N ALA A 34 -25.79 5.97 14.46
CA ALA A 34 -26.53 5.34 13.38
C ALA A 34 -27.70 4.47 13.87
N ARG A 35 -27.63 3.93 15.09
CA ARG A 35 -28.73 3.15 15.69
C ARG A 35 -30.04 3.94 15.81
N SER A 36 -29.93 5.26 15.97
CA SER A 36 -31.07 6.17 16.09
C SER A 36 -31.60 6.68 14.75
N LEU A 37 -30.88 6.39 13.64
CA LEU A 37 -31.25 6.77 12.28
C LEU A 37 -32.10 5.69 11.62
N GLU A 38 -32.88 6.08 10.60
CA GLU A 38 -33.63 5.14 9.76
C GLU A 38 -32.68 4.25 8.97
N ASP A 39 -31.65 4.86 8.36
CA ASP A 39 -30.53 4.15 7.75
C ASP A 39 -29.37 4.06 8.75
N LYS A 40 -29.12 2.84 9.22
CA LYS A 40 -28.10 2.52 10.23
C LYS A 40 -26.72 2.25 9.62
N SER A 41 -26.56 2.54 8.33
CA SER A 41 -25.29 2.42 7.63
C SER A 41 -24.26 3.39 8.19
N VAL A 42 -23.02 2.91 8.25
CA VAL A 42 -21.84 3.69 8.57
C VAL A 42 -20.87 3.48 7.42
N ALA A 43 -20.49 4.55 6.74
CA ALA A 43 -19.47 4.54 5.71
C ALA A 43 -18.12 4.88 6.33
N THR A 44 -17.13 4.00 6.16
CA THR A 44 -15.75 4.31 6.54
C THR A 44 -15.09 5.06 5.39
N VAL A 45 -14.63 6.27 5.66
CA VAL A 45 -13.88 7.10 4.73
C VAL A 45 -12.44 7.13 5.21
N TYR A 46 -11.60 6.41 4.49
CA TYR A 46 -10.16 6.50 4.66
C TYR A 46 -9.67 7.81 4.09
N ARG A 47 -8.64 8.38 4.71
CA ARG A 47 -7.84 9.38 4.00
C ARG A 47 -7.38 8.70 2.72
N ASP A 48 -7.44 9.42 1.59
CA ASP A 48 -6.66 9.04 0.42
C ASP A 48 -5.19 9.08 0.85
N GLN A 49 -4.75 8.02 1.51
CA GLN A 49 -3.37 7.64 1.58
C GLN A 49 -3.03 7.44 0.11
N GLU A 50 -2.12 8.25 -0.42
CA GLU A 50 -1.25 7.74 -1.46
C GLU A 50 -0.95 6.30 -1.08
N ILE A 51 -1.44 5.41 -1.93
CA ILE A 51 -1.35 3.97 -1.87
C ILE A 51 -0.06 3.67 -1.11
N GLU A 52 -0.20 3.19 0.14
CA GLU A 52 0.87 2.40 0.72
C GLU A 52 0.89 1.16 -0.16
N ALA A 53 1.56 1.29 -1.30
CA ALA A 53 1.85 0.22 -2.21
C ALA A 53 2.59 -0.71 -1.28
N THR A 54 1.90 -1.78 -0.88
CA THR A 54 2.44 -2.87 -0.08
C THR A 54 3.80 -3.16 -0.67
N LYS A 55 4.85 -2.59 -0.05
CA LYS A 55 6.20 -2.72 -0.58
C LYS A 55 6.43 -4.20 -0.50
N GLU A 56 6.53 -4.83 -1.67
CA GLU A 56 6.67 -6.27 -1.76
C GLU A 56 7.78 -6.68 -0.80
N THR A 57 7.45 -7.60 0.10
CA THR A 57 8.42 -8.09 1.07
C THR A 57 9.59 -8.71 0.31
N ALA A 58 10.77 -8.74 0.92
CA ALA A 58 11.93 -9.40 0.30
C ALA A 58 11.61 -10.82 -0.16
N LYS A 59 10.74 -11.53 0.56
CA LYS A 59 10.29 -12.88 0.24
C LYS A 59 9.41 -12.93 -1.02
N GLU A 60 8.48 -12.00 -1.18
CA GLU A 60 7.61 -11.91 -2.35
C GLU A 60 8.41 -11.54 -3.61
N ILE A 61 9.34 -10.58 -3.49
CA ILE A 61 10.22 -10.23 -4.61
C ILE A 61 11.04 -11.45 -5.02
N ILE A 62 11.68 -12.13 -4.07
CA ILE A 62 12.49 -13.33 -4.36
C ILE A 62 11.68 -14.43 -5.05
N ALA A 63 10.42 -14.61 -4.69
CA ALA A 63 9.55 -15.61 -5.32
C ALA A 63 9.24 -15.28 -6.80
N LYS A 64 9.22 -14.00 -7.18
CA LYS A 64 8.96 -13.54 -8.55
C LYS A 64 10.20 -13.52 -9.44
N ILE A 65 11.41 -13.39 -8.86
CA ILE A 65 12.68 -13.32 -9.61
C ILE A 65 12.85 -14.42 -10.69
N PRO A 66 12.51 -15.69 -10.45
CA PRO A 66 12.64 -16.74 -11.47
C PRO A 66 11.78 -16.52 -12.72
N GLU A 67 10.69 -15.78 -12.59
CA GLU A 67 9.75 -15.47 -13.68
C GLU A 67 10.05 -14.12 -14.36
N MET A 68 10.90 -13.28 -13.75
CA MET A 68 11.30 -11.99 -14.33
C MET A 68 12.11 -12.18 -15.61
N ASP A 69 11.86 -11.30 -16.58
CA ASP A 69 12.71 -11.11 -17.75
C ASP A 69 13.92 -10.21 -17.42
N LEU A 70 14.79 -10.03 -18.41
CA LEU A 70 16.06 -9.33 -18.21
C LEU A 70 15.85 -7.85 -17.86
N GLN A 71 14.85 -7.22 -18.48
CA GLN A 71 14.56 -5.80 -18.26
C GLN A 71 13.98 -5.60 -16.86
N THR A 72 12.97 -6.39 -16.49
CA THR A 72 12.31 -6.34 -15.18
C THR A 72 13.31 -6.61 -14.06
N ALA A 73 14.19 -7.61 -14.22
CA ALA A 73 15.20 -7.92 -13.20
C ALA A 73 16.21 -6.77 -13.00
N LYS A 74 16.57 -6.03 -14.07
CA LYS A 74 17.45 -4.85 -13.99
C LYS A 74 16.77 -3.66 -13.29
N GLU A 75 15.51 -3.39 -13.62
CA GLU A 75 14.72 -2.33 -12.99
C GLU A 75 14.57 -2.56 -11.48
N TYR A 76 14.27 -3.80 -11.06
CA TYR A 76 14.23 -4.17 -9.65
C TYR A 76 15.60 -4.04 -8.99
N LEU A 77 16.68 -4.39 -9.68
CA LEU A 77 18.04 -4.28 -9.12
C LEU A 77 18.44 -2.82 -8.89
N GLU A 78 18.10 -1.91 -9.80
CA GLU A 78 18.32 -0.47 -9.61
C GLU A 78 17.51 0.07 -8.43
N ALA A 79 16.24 -0.33 -8.30
CA ALA A 79 15.38 0.06 -7.17
C ALA A 79 15.91 -0.45 -5.81
N GLU A 80 16.50 -1.65 -5.78
CA GLU A 80 17.08 -2.24 -4.57
C GLU A 80 18.45 -1.64 -4.18
N ASN A 81 19.17 -0.97 -5.08
CA ASN A 81 20.48 -0.38 -4.81
C ASN A 81 20.42 1.00 -4.11
N SER A 82 19.37 1.24 -3.31
CA SER A 82 19.19 2.46 -2.51
C SER A 82 19.94 2.41 -1.15
N ASP A 83 19.71 3.39 -0.27
CA ASP A 83 20.44 3.56 1.01
C ASP A 83 20.32 2.37 1.98
N ASP A 84 19.31 1.50 1.84
CA ASP A 84 19.15 0.26 2.62
C ASP A 84 18.83 -0.95 1.72
N PRO A 85 19.86 -1.51 1.05
CA PRO A 85 19.64 -2.56 0.06
C PRO A 85 19.34 -3.90 0.72
N ARG A 86 18.27 -4.57 0.26
CA ARG A 86 17.93 -5.93 0.69
C ARG A 86 18.90 -6.93 0.05
N LYS A 87 20.02 -7.19 0.71
CA LYS A 87 21.14 -8.03 0.21
C LYS A 87 20.70 -9.37 -0.39
N SER A 88 19.68 -10.01 0.17
CA SER A 88 19.13 -11.28 -0.33
C SER A 88 18.43 -11.11 -1.68
N VAL A 89 17.66 -10.04 -1.86
CA VAL A 89 16.96 -9.68 -3.10
C VAL A 89 17.97 -9.30 -4.18
N VAL A 90 18.91 -8.41 -3.85
CA VAL A 90 20.00 -7.99 -4.75
C VAL A 90 20.79 -9.19 -5.29
N LYS A 91 21.21 -10.11 -4.40
CA LYS A 91 21.95 -11.32 -4.81
C LYS A 91 21.14 -12.21 -5.75
N ALA A 92 19.83 -12.36 -5.51
CA ALA A 92 18.96 -13.17 -6.35
C ALA A 92 18.73 -12.52 -7.73
N LEU A 93 18.55 -11.19 -7.78
CA LEU A 93 18.40 -10.42 -9.02
C LEU A 93 19.67 -10.51 -9.89
N ILE A 94 20.85 -10.32 -9.30
CA ILE A 94 22.13 -10.46 -10.00
C ILE A 94 22.29 -11.86 -10.61
N LYS A 95 21.95 -12.91 -9.85
CA LYS A 95 22.00 -14.30 -10.35
C LYS A 95 21.07 -14.49 -11.55
N ARG A 96 19.84 -13.96 -11.45
CA ARG A 96 18.86 -14.05 -12.53
C ARG A 96 19.30 -13.32 -13.79
N ILE A 97 19.83 -12.11 -13.66
CA ILE A 97 20.35 -11.33 -14.78
C ILE A 97 21.49 -12.10 -15.47
N ALA A 98 22.44 -12.65 -14.70
CA ALA A 98 23.53 -13.43 -15.25
C ALA A 98 23.03 -14.67 -16.03
N GLU A 99 22.03 -15.39 -15.51
CA GLU A 99 21.41 -16.54 -16.20
C GLU A 99 20.72 -16.15 -17.51
N LEU A 100 20.12 -14.95 -17.57
CA LEU A 100 19.43 -14.44 -18.76
C LEU A 100 20.38 -13.85 -19.81
N GLU A 101 21.54 -13.34 -19.39
CA GLU A 101 22.58 -12.79 -20.27
C GLU A 101 23.54 -13.86 -20.81
N THR A 102 23.69 -15.00 -20.12
CA THR A 102 24.40 -16.14 -20.68
C THR A 102 23.61 -16.72 -21.86
N PRO A 103 24.20 -16.78 -23.07
CA PRO A 103 23.58 -17.46 -24.20
C PRO A 103 23.30 -18.91 -23.80
N LYS A 104 22.06 -19.37 -23.96
CA LYS A 104 21.78 -20.80 -23.97
C LYS A 104 22.33 -21.32 -25.30
N ASP A 105 23.51 -21.95 -25.24
CA ASP A 105 24.07 -22.76 -26.33
C ASP A 105 23.08 -23.85 -26.79
#